data_AF-A0A6N2L2M7-F1
#
_entry.id   AF-A0A6N2L2M7-F1
#
_cell.length_a   1.000
_cell.length_b   1.000
_cell.length_c   1.000
_cell.angle_alpha   90.00
_cell.angle_beta   90.00
_cell.angle_gamma   90.00
#
_symmetry.space_group_name_H-M   'P 1'
#
loop_
_entity.id
_entity.type
_entity.pdbx_description
1 polymer ?
#
loop_
_entity_poly.entity_id
_entity_poly.type
_entity_poly.pdbx_seq_one_letter_code
_entity_poly.pdbx_strand_id
1 'polypeptide(L)'
;MEQPFRDYSENGTMSMDGLLKFLSKVQGQNNAKEDDAEVIFNSLKHLNIFPRKGLNLEAFYRYLLGDLNTPLSPRVHQDMTAPLAHYFMYTGHNSYLTGNQFSSKSSVRPIKKALQNGVRVIELDLWPARNIKSAVLHGGNNDVEVRHGGTLTTSVKLLKCLRAIKEFAFQVSEYPVVITFEDHLTADLQEKVAKACCIVPR
;
A
#
# COMPACT_ATOMS: atom_id res chain seq x y z
N MET A 1 -29.81 15.50 -4.25
CA MET A 1 -29.81 14.29 -3.41
C MET A 1 -31.13 14.07 -2.67
N GLU A 2 -31.89 15.12 -2.32
CA GLU A 2 -33.27 14.93 -1.82
C GLU A 2 -34.21 14.30 -2.85
N GLN A 3 -34.07 14.65 -4.14
CA GLN A 3 -34.96 14.12 -5.19
C GLN A 3 -34.88 12.59 -5.30
N PRO A 4 -33.68 11.95 -5.43
CA PRO A 4 -33.57 10.50 -5.34
C PRO A 4 -34.18 9.92 -4.06
N PHE A 5 -33.99 10.55 -2.89
CA PHE A 5 -34.62 10.06 -1.67
C PHE A 5 -36.15 10.04 -1.80
N ARG A 6 -36.76 11.13 -2.31
CA ARG A 6 -38.22 11.22 -2.51
C ARG A 6 -38.74 10.21 -3.54
N ASP A 7 -37.99 9.98 -4.61
CA ASP A 7 -38.39 9.07 -5.70
C ASP A 7 -38.41 7.59 -5.25
N TYR A 8 -37.60 7.23 -4.24
CA TYR A 8 -37.45 5.86 -3.74
C TYR A 8 -37.93 5.67 -2.29
N SER A 9 -38.67 6.62 -1.73
CA SER A 9 -39.21 6.56 -0.36
C SER A 9 -40.71 6.76 -0.32
N GLU A 10 -41.35 6.16 0.69
CA GLU A 10 -42.77 6.38 0.99
C GLU A 10 -42.89 6.98 2.38
N ASN A 11 -43.72 8.03 2.53
CA ASN A 11 -43.95 8.70 3.81
C ASN A 11 -42.66 9.12 4.55
N GLY A 12 -41.66 9.60 3.79
CA GLY A 12 -40.37 10.06 4.32
C GLY A 12 -39.43 8.94 4.79
N THR A 13 -39.71 7.69 4.42
CA THR A 13 -38.92 6.51 4.78
C THR A 13 -38.60 5.66 3.56
N MET A 14 -37.32 5.39 3.31
CA MET A 14 -36.82 4.49 2.28
C MET A 14 -36.79 3.05 2.81
N SER A 15 -37.57 2.16 2.20
CA SER A 15 -37.55 0.74 2.54
C SER A 15 -36.32 0.03 1.96
N MET A 16 -36.13 -1.26 2.28
CA MET A 16 -35.07 -2.08 1.68
C MET A 16 -35.19 -2.15 0.15
N ASP A 17 -36.42 -2.35 -0.35
CA ASP A 17 -36.71 -2.35 -1.80
C ASP A 17 -36.44 -0.98 -2.43
N GLY A 18 -36.79 0.11 -1.75
CA GLY A 18 -36.46 1.47 -2.17
C GLY A 18 -34.95 1.68 -2.29
N LEU A 19 -34.19 1.22 -1.31
CA LEU A 19 -32.73 1.29 -1.32
C LEU A 19 -32.12 0.45 -2.46
N LEU A 20 -32.58 -0.79 -2.67
CA LEU A 20 -32.11 -1.63 -3.78
C LEU A 20 -32.35 -0.97 -5.15
N LYS A 21 -33.54 -0.39 -5.35
CA LYS A 21 -33.85 0.36 -6.56
C LYS A 21 -32.95 1.58 -6.71
N PHE A 22 -32.66 2.30 -5.63
CA PHE A 22 -31.71 3.42 -5.65
C PHE A 22 -30.29 2.97 -6.01
N LEU A 23 -29.77 1.90 -5.40
CA LEU A 23 -28.43 1.35 -5.68
C LEU A 23 -28.30 0.94 -7.14
N SER A 24 -29.30 0.24 -7.68
CA SER A 24 -29.32 -0.18 -9.07
C SER A 24 -29.48 0.99 -10.04
N LYS A 25 -30.53 1.80 -9.89
CA LYS A 25 -30.92 2.81 -10.89
C LYS A 25 -30.16 4.13 -10.79
N VAL A 26 -29.57 4.45 -9.64
CA VAL A 26 -28.87 5.72 -9.41
C VAL A 26 -27.38 5.51 -9.17
N GLN A 27 -26.99 4.53 -8.34
CA GLN A 27 -25.56 4.27 -8.07
C GLN A 27 -24.90 3.37 -9.13
N GLY A 28 -25.66 2.86 -10.11
CA GLY A 28 -25.13 1.99 -11.18
C GLY A 28 -24.71 0.61 -10.67
N GLN A 29 -25.15 0.21 -9.47
CA GLN A 29 -24.86 -1.10 -8.88
C GLN A 29 -25.86 -2.12 -9.44
N ASN A 30 -25.72 -2.46 -10.71
CA ASN A 30 -26.69 -3.28 -11.46
C ASN A 30 -26.90 -4.70 -10.88
N ASN A 31 -25.97 -5.17 -10.04
CA ASN A 31 -26.03 -6.47 -9.37
C ASN A 31 -26.25 -6.34 -7.85
N ALA A 32 -26.72 -5.19 -7.35
CA ALA A 32 -26.99 -5.00 -5.93
C ALA A 32 -28.00 -6.05 -5.42
N LYS A 33 -27.64 -6.73 -4.33
CA LYS A 33 -28.45 -7.77 -3.68
C LYS A 33 -28.98 -7.27 -2.34
N GLU A 34 -29.97 -7.98 -1.80
CA GLU A 34 -30.51 -7.71 -0.46
C GLU A 34 -29.41 -7.62 0.60
N ASP A 35 -28.39 -8.48 0.54
CA ASP A 35 -27.24 -8.46 1.43
C ASP A 35 -26.50 -7.10 1.41
N ASP A 36 -26.35 -6.47 0.24
CA ASP A 36 -25.67 -5.17 0.11
C ASP A 36 -26.47 -4.06 0.80
N ALA A 37 -27.79 -4.07 0.61
CA ALA A 37 -28.70 -3.14 1.24
C ALA A 37 -28.79 -3.39 2.77
N GLU A 38 -28.72 -4.65 3.20
CA GLU A 38 -28.72 -5.01 4.62
C GLU A 38 -27.46 -4.53 5.34
N VAL A 39 -26.29 -4.60 4.72
CA VAL A 39 -25.04 -4.04 5.27
C VAL A 39 -25.19 -2.54 5.54
N ILE A 40 -25.78 -1.78 4.60
CA ILE A 40 -26.03 -0.35 4.76
C ILE A 40 -26.98 -0.11 5.95
N PHE A 41 -28.10 -0.81 6.00
CA PHE A 41 -29.05 -0.72 7.11
C PHE A 41 -28.39 -1.03 8.46
N ASN A 42 -27.63 -2.11 8.55
CA ASN A 42 -26.94 -2.55 9.77
C ASN A 42 -25.92 -1.53 10.26
N SER A 43 -25.16 -0.92 9.34
CA SER A 43 -24.17 0.12 9.70
C SER A 43 -24.78 1.33 10.41
N LEU A 44 -26.06 1.60 10.15
CA LEU A 44 -26.77 2.75 10.70
C LEU A 44 -27.55 2.41 11.99
N LYS A 45 -27.72 1.11 12.34
CA LYS A 45 -28.54 0.64 13.47
C LYS A 45 -28.09 1.16 14.83
N HIS A 46 -26.78 1.33 15.02
CA HIS A 46 -26.20 1.75 16.30
C HIS A 46 -26.55 3.20 16.71
N LEU A 47 -27.13 3.98 15.80
CA LEU A 47 -27.40 5.39 16.03
C LEU A 47 -28.74 5.68 16.73
N ASN A 48 -29.54 4.66 17.10
CA ASN A 48 -30.90 4.83 17.64
C ASN A 48 -31.84 5.67 16.74
N ILE A 49 -31.51 5.84 15.45
CA ILE A 49 -32.29 6.60 14.45
C ILE A 49 -33.46 5.76 13.88
N PHE A 50 -33.71 4.56 14.41
CA PHE A 50 -34.74 3.65 13.90
C PHE A 50 -36.00 3.64 14.76
N PRO A 51 -37.07 4.35 14.37
CA PRO A 51 -38.39 3.99 14.81
C PRO A 51 -38.94 2.79 14.04
N ARG A 52 -38.83 2.71 12.70
CA ARG A 52 -39.57 1.70 11.90
C ARG A 52 -38.92 1.45 10.52
N LYS A 53 -38.54 0.19 10.24
CA LYS A 53 -38.45 -0.48 8.91
C LYS A 53 -37.74 0.22 7.70
N GLY A 54 -37.02 1.33 7.85
CA GLY A 54 -36.41 2.03 6.70
C GLY A 54 -35.43 3.15 7.06
N LEU A 55 -34.78 3.75 6.05
CA LEU A 55 -33.91 4.92 6.19
C LEU A 55 -34.73 6.21 6.07
N ASN A 56 -34.62 7.11 7.04
CA ASN A 56 -35.10 8.47 6.86
C ASN A 56 -34.07 9.32 6.07
N LEU A 57 -34.42 10.57 5.74
CA LEU A 57 -33.56 11.43 4.90
C LEU A 57 -32.16 11.64 5.51
N GLU A 58 -32.08 11.81 6.83
CA GLU A 58 -30.82 11.98 7.55
C GLU A 58 -29.95 10.71 7.47
N ALA A 59 -30.53 9.52 7.68
CA ALA A 59 -29.84 8.25 7.54
C ALA A 59 -29.36 8.00 6.11
N PHE A 60 -30.16 8.39 5.11
CA PHE A 60 -29.77 8.33 3.70
C PHE A 60 -28.57 9.23 3.39
N TYR A 61 -28.55 10.48 3.90
CA TYR A 61 -27.38 11.35 3.75
C TYR A 61 -26.11 10.79 4.39
N ARG A 62 -26.24 10.18 5.57
CA ARG A 62 -25.11 9.52 6.25
C ARG A 62 -24.56 8.37 5.45
N TYR A 63 -25.43 7.57 4.83
CA TYR A 63 -24.98 6.54 3.90
C TYR A 63 -24.23 7.14 2.71
N LEU A 64 -24.80 8.17 2.05
CA LEU A 64 -24.20 8.79 0.87
C LEU A 64 -22.81 9.37 1.12
N LEU A 65 -22.58 9.90 2.32
CA LEU A 65 -21.31 10.50 2.75
C LEU A 65 -20.42 9.53 3.54
N GLY A 66 -20.87 8.29 3.74
CA GLY A 66 -20.16 7.28 4.52
C GLY A 66 -19.27 6.39 3.66
N ASP A 67 -18.44 5.59 4.33
CA ASP A 67 -17.45 4.72 3.69
C ASP A 67 -18.08 3.62 2.82
N LEU A 68 -19.35 3.29 3.06
CA LEU A 68 -20.11 2.34 2.25
C LEU A 68 -20.49 2.87 0.87
N ASN A 69 -20.34 4.18 0.63
CA ASN A 69 -20.61 4.82 -0.66
C ASN A 69 -19.37 5.50 -1.25
N THR A 70 -18.20 4.91 -1.04
CA THR A 70 -16.94 5.44 -1.60
C THR A 70 -17.00 5.42 -3.13
N PRO A 71 -16.64 6.52 -3.83
CA PRO A 71 -16.72 6.59 -5.30
C PRO A 71 -15.77 5.63 -6.02
N LEU A 72 -14.77 5.09 -5.31
CA LEU A 72 -13.82 4.12 -5.82
C LEU A 72 -13.82 2.89 -4.92
N SER A 73 -13.93 1.71 -5.51
CA SER A 73 -13.73 0.45 -4.78
C SER A 73 -12.26 0.32 -4.41
N PRO A 74 -11.92 0.09 -3.13
CA PRO A 74 -10.54 -0.17 -2.72
C PRO A 74 -10.04 -1.56 -3.13
N ARG A 75 -10.92 -2.40 -3.72
CA ARG A 75 -10.59 -3.77 -4.09
C ARG A 75 -9.97 -3.84 -5.48
N VAL A 76 -9.03 -4.77 -5.63
CA VAL A 76 -8.45 -5.11 -6.92
C VAL A 76 -9.54 -5.75 -7.78
N HIS A 77 -9.69 -5.22 -8.99
CA HIS A 77 -10.72 -5.64 -9.96
C HIS A 77 -10.15 -5.87 -11.37
N GLN A 78 -8.85 -5.62 -11.56
CA GLN A 78 -8.14 -5.87 -12.80
C GLN A 78 -7.79 -7.36 -12.91
N ASP A 79 -7.54 -7.85 -14.11
CA ASP A 79 -6.95 -9.18 -14.30
C ASP A 79 -5.52 -9.15 -13.74
N MET A 80 -5.26 -9.94 -12.69
CA MET A 80 -3.95 -10.05 -12.03
C MET A 80 -3.19 -11.33 -12.40
N THR A 81 -3.61 -12.01 -13.47
CA THR A 81 -3.02 -13.27 -13.96
C THR A 81 -2.16 -13.10 -15.22
N ALA A 82 -2.14 -11.90 -15.81
CA ALA A 82 -1.34 -11.61 -16.99
C ALA A 82 0.18 -11.54 -16.65
N PRO A 83 1.07 -11.58 -17.66
CA PRO A 83 2.50 -11.40 -17.43
C PRO A 83 2.83 -10.04 -16.78
N LEU A 84 3.87 -9.99 -15.94
CA LEU A 84 4.26 -8.77 -15.21
C LEU A 84 4.46 -7.53 -16.12
N ALA A 85 4.94 -7.75 -17.35
CA ALA A 85 5.17 -6.69 -18.34
C ALA A 85 3.90 -5.94 -18.78
N HIS A 86 2.70 -6.44 -18.46
CA HIS A 86 1.43 -5.81 -18.80
C HIS A 86 0.97 -4.77 -17.76
N TYR A 87 1.69 -4.65 -16.63
CA TYR A 87 1.31 -3.78 -15.52
C TYR A 87 2.27 -2.61 -15.37
N PHE A 88 1.71 -1.45 -15.04
CA PHE A 88 2.51 -0.37 -14.47
C PHE A 88 2.85 -0.70 -13.02
N MET A 89 4.13 -0.65 -12.66
CA MET A 89 4.59 -0.83 -11.29
C MET A 89 4.85 0.51 -10.63
N TYR A 90 4.41 0.68 -9.39
CA TYR A 90 4.77 1.83 -8.59
C TYR A 90 6.22 1.67 -8.09
N THR A 91 7.15 2.48 -8.60
CA THR A 91 8.59 2.33 -8.36
C THR A 91 9.15 3.42 -7.45
N GLY A 92 10.10 3.06 -6.59
CA GLY A 92 10.94 4.01 -5.85
C GLY A 92 12.34 4.10 -6.47
N HIS A 93 12.87 5.31 -6.56
CA HIS A 93 14.25 5.57 -7.02
C HIS A 93 15.12 6.04 -5.85
N ASN A 94 16.31 5.47 -5.70
CA ASN A 94 17.21 5.67 -4.56
C ASN A 94 16.47 5.60 -3.23
N SER A 95 15.75 4.49 -3.02
CA SER A 95 14.73 4.30 -1.98
C SER A 95 15.25 4.39 -0.54
N TYR A 96 16.57 4.45 -0.38
CA TYR A 96 17.28 4.57 0.89
C TYR A 96 17.57 6.03 1.29
N LEU A 97 17.45 7.00 0.39
CA LEU A 97 17.75 8.42 0.67
C LEU A 97 16.63 9.09 1.47
N THR A 98 17.00 9.86 2.49
CA THR A 98 16.05 10.63 3.32
C THR A 98 15.82 12.05 2.80
N GLY A 99 16.45 12.42 1.69
CA GLY A 99 16.42 13.78 1.14
C GLY A 99 17.09 13.85 -0.23
N ASN A 100 17.90 14.88 -0.44
CA ASN A 100 18.56 15.14 -1.73
C ASN A 100 19.59 14.07 -2.15
N GLN A 101 19.93 14.07 -3.44
CA GLN A 101 20.84 13.13 -4.08
C GLN A 101 22.33 13.33 -3.71
N PHE A 102 22.73 14.44 -3.11
CA PHE A 102 24.14 14.81 -2.97
C PHE A 102 24.70 14.65 -1.55
N SER A 103 23.94 15.00 -0.51
CA SER A 103 24.45 15.13 0.86
C SER A 103 23.48 14.65 1.94
N SER A 104 22.31 14.14 1.55
CA SER A 104 21.32 13.67 2.52
C SER A 104 21.74 12.35 3.19
N LYS A 105 21.03 11.97 4.24
CA LYS A 105 21.28 10.72 4.94
C LYS A 105 20.67 9.55 4.16
N SER A 106 21.26 8.38 4.33
CA SER A 106 20.68 7.10 3.92
C SER A 106 20.15 6.34 5.13
N SER A 107 18.95 5.81 5.04
CA SER A 107 18.35 4.99 6.10
C SER A 107 17.25 4.06 5.59
N VAL A 108 16.80 3.14 6.44
CA VAL A 108 15.67 2.25 6.13
C VAL A 108 14.30 2.94 6.22
N ARG A 109 14.21 4.15 6.80
CA ARG A 109 12.94 4.86 6.98
C ARG A 109 12.19 5.12 5.65
N PRO A 110 12.83 5.70 4.60
CA PRO A 110 12.18 5.89 3.31
C PRO A 110 11.74 4.58 2.66
N ILE A 111 12.52 3.49 2.79
CA ILE A 111 12.13 2.15 2.32
C ILE A 111 10.82 1.69 2.98
N LYS A 112 10.74 1.77 4.32
CA LYS A 112 9.53 1.41 5.08
C LYS A 112 8.33 2.24 4.60
N LYS A 113 8.51 3.55 4.48
CA LYS A 113 7.45 4.47 4.06
C LYS A 113 7.00 4.22 2.62
N ALA A 114 7.92 3.91 1.72
CA ALA A 114 7.62 3.56 0.33
C ALA A 114 6.74 2.29 0.26
N LEU A 115 7.13 1.23 0.98
CA LEU A 115 6.36 -0.02 1.02
C LEU A 115 4.96 0.17 1.62
N GLN A 116 4.84 0.94 2.72
CA GLN A 116 3.55 1.30 3.33
C GLN A 116 2.67 2.16 2.42
N ASN A 117 3.26 2.92 1.52
CA ASN A 117 2.55 3.70 0.51
C ASN A 117 2.23 2.87 -0.76
N GLY A 118 2.57 1.59 -0.80
CA GLY A 118 2.25 0.69 -1.92
C GLY A 118 3.33 0.57 -3.00
N VAL A 119 4.51 1.20 -2.86
CA VAL A 119 5.63 1.02 -3.81
C VAL A 119 6.00 -0.45 -3.91
N ARG A 120 6.19 -0.96 -5.13
CA ARG A 120 6.50 -2.37 -5.45
C ARG A 120 7.91 -2.58 -5.99
N VAL A 121 8.67 -1.53 -6.31
CA VAL A 121 10.09 -1.63 -6.69
C VAL A 121 10.94 -0.80 -5.75
N ILE A 122 11.92 -1.45 -5.10
CA ILE A 122 12.84 -0.82 -4.16
C ILE A 122 14.26 -0.91 -4.71
N GLU A 123 14.87 0.25 -4.93
CA GLU A 123 16.25 0.38 -5.39
C GLU A 123 17.26 0.44 -4.24
N LEU A 124 18.35 -0.32 -4.36
CA LEU A 124 19.46 -0.38 -3.43
C LEU A 124 20.81 -0.39 -4.18
N ASP A 125 21.55 0.71 -4.07
CA ASP A 125 22.87 0.86 -4.69
C ASP A 125 23.95 0.26 -3.78
N LEU A 126 24.51 -0.86 -4.19
CA LEU A 126 25.41 -1.67 -3.39
C LEU A 126 26.85 -1.23 -3.59
N TRP A 127 27.52 -0.89 -2.49
CA TRP A 127 28.93 -0.48 -2.49
C TRP A 127 29.72 -1.23 -1.41
N PRO A 128 31.03 -1.47 -1.65
CA PRO A 128 31.93 -1.88 -0.58
C PRO A 128 31.96 -0.81 0.52
N ALA A 129 31.95 -1.24 1.78
CA ALA A 129 32.04 -0.34 2.92
C ALA A 129 33.30 0.54 2.84
N ARG A 130 33.14 1.87 3.01
CA ARG A 130 34.24 2.85 2.80
C ARG A 130 35.34 2.83 3.87
N ASN A 131 35.10 2.27 5.07
CA ASN A 131 36.02 2.40 6.21
C ASN A 131 36.23 1.08 6.97
N ILE A 132 37.51 0.71 7.14
CA ILE A 132 37.95 -0.45 7.97
C ILE A 132 37.46 -0.34 9.41
N LYS A 133 37.31 0.86 9.99
CA LYS A 133 36.71 1.00 11.34
C LYS A 133 35.23 0.62 11.40
N SER A 134 34.44 0.88 10.34
CA SER A 134 33.04 0.43 10.23
C SER A 134 32.97 -1.11 10.09
N ALA A 135 33.97 -1.67 9.42
CA ALA A 135 34.17 -3.10 9.22
C ALA A 135 34.60 -3.82 10.53
N VAL A 136 35.48 -3.20 11.33
CA VAL A 136 36.01 -3.75 12.59
C VAL A 136 35.03 -3.61 13.76
N LEU A 137 34.31 -2.50 13.89
CA LEU A 137 33.33 -2.31 14.98
C LEU A 137 32.10 -3.23 14.88
N HIS A 138 31.86 -3.84 13.72
CA HIS A 138 30.62 -4.57 13.46
C HIS A 138 30.78 -5.89 12.69
N GLY A 139 31.95 -6.52 12.73
CA GLY A 139 32.11 -7.93 12.38
C GLY A 139 32.52 -8.24 10.94
N GLY A 140 33.60 -7.64 10.44
CA GLY A 140 34.40 -8.16 9.33
C GLY A 140 34.87 -7.09 8.35
N ASN A 141 36.15 -7.18 7.92
CA ASN A 141 36.84 -6.21 7.03
C ASN A 141 36.20 -6.00 5.65
N ASN A 142 35.19 -6.79 5.25
CA ASN A 142 34.52 -6.75 3.95
C ASN A 142 32.98 -6.78 4.15
N ASP A 143 32.34 -5.61 4.30
CA ASP A 143 30.87 -5.50 4.42
C ASP A 143 30.25 -4.68 3.28
N VAL A 144 28.95 -4.88 3.04
CA VAL A 144 28.19 -4.22 1.97
C VAL A 144 27.28 -3.14 2.54
N GLU A 145 27.41 -1.94 1.98
CA GLU A 145 26.62 -0.76 2.33
C GLU A 145 25.78 -0.31 1.14
N VAL A 146 24.67 0.35 1.44
CA VAL A 146 23.78 0.99 0.47
C VAL A 146 23.98 2.50 0.56
N ARG A 147 24.32 3.15 -0.56
CA ARG A 147 24.57 4.60 -0.66
C ARG A 147 24.62 5.07 -2.11
N HIS A 148 24.43 6.37 -2.33
CA HIS A 148 24.57 6.95 -3.66
C HIS A 148 26.06 7.19 -3.99
N GLY A 149 26.54 6.54 -5.06
CA GLY A 149 27.93 6.59 -5.52
C GLY A 149 28.42 8.02 -5.82
N GLY A 150 29.70 8.30 -5.61
CA GLY A 150 30.29 9.61 -5.98
C GLY A 150 29.77 10.83 -5.19
N THR A 151 28.97 10.63 -4.13
CA THR A 151 28.33 11.73 -3.38
C THR A 151 28.76 11.77 -1.91
N LEU A 152 28.26 12.79 -1.19
CA LEU A 152 28.40 13.00 0.25
C LEU A 152 27.25 12.38 1.06
N THR A 153 26.36 11.61 0.42
CA THR A 153 25.31 10.90 1.14
C THR A 153 25.90 9.92 2.15
N THR A 154 25.24 9.76 3.30
CA THR A 154 25.66 8.72 4.25
C THR A 154 25.31 7.34 3.70
N SER A 155 25.75 6.27 4.38
CA SER A 155 25.40 4.91 4.00
C SER A 155 24.50 4.22 5.03
N VAL A 156 23.87 3.12 4.62
CA VAL A 156 23.11 2.21 5.49
C VAL A 156 23.47 0.77 5.14
N LYS A 157 23.55 -0.12 6.15
CA LYS A 157 23.91 -1.53 5.91
C LYS A 157 22.86 -2.24 5.07
N LEU A 158 23.30 -3.03 4.09
CA LEU A 158 22.41 -3.85 3.25
C LEU A 158 21.47 -4.71 4.08
N LEU A 159 21.99 -5.42 5.09
CA LEU A 159 21.17 -6.31 5.92
C LEU A 159 20.04 -5.58 6.67
N LYS A 160 20.23 -4.30 7.02
CA LYS A 160 19.15 -3.49 7.60
C LYS A 160 18.06 -3.20 6.55
N CYS A 161 18.45 -2.90 5.31
CA CYS A 161 17.52 -2.69 4.20
C CYS A 161 16.73 -3.97 3.91
N LEU A 162 17.39 -5.12 3.73
CA LEU A 162 16.73 -6.40 3.44
C LEU A 162 15.74 -6.80 4.54
N ARG A 163 16.10 -6.62 5.82
CA ARG A 163 15.18 -6.88 6.95
C ARG A 163 13.96 -5.95 6.95
N ALA A 164 14.16 -4.67 6.64
CA ALA A 164 13.04 -3.73 6.50
C ALA A 164 12.16 -4.11 5.30
N ILE A 165 12.73 -4.51 4.17
CA ILE A 165 11.95 -4.97 3.02
C ILE A 165 11.14 -6.21 3.42
N LYS A 166 11.75 -7.21 4.05
CA LYS A 166 11.05 -8.41 4.54
C LYS A 166 9.85 -8.04 5.42
N GLU A 167 10.06 -7.16 6.41
CA GLU A 167 9.04 -6.78 7.40
C GLU A 167 7.85 -6.05 6.77
N PHE A 168 8.07 -5.25 5.72
CA PHE A 168 7.04 -4.34 5.16
C PHE A 168 6.56 -4.71 3.75
N ALA A 169 7.20 -5.65 3.04
CA ALA A 169 6.94 -5.94 1.63
C ALA A 169 5.46 -6.21 1.34
N PHE A 170 4.76 -6.91 2.23
CA PHE A 170 3.40 -7.38 1.98
C PHE A 170 2.34 -6.84 2.95
N GLN A 171 2.66 -5.79 3.72
CA GLN A 171 1.71 -5.25 4.72
C GLN A 171 0.46 -4.61 4.11
N VAL A 172 0.60 -4.01 2.92
CA VAL A 172 -0.49 -3.24 2.26
C VAL A 172 -0.87 -3.79 0.89
N SER A 173 -0.17 -4.83 0.42
CA SER A 173 -0.38 -5.45 -0.89
C SER A 173 0.23 -6.85 -0.91
N GLU A 174 -0.49 -7.83 -1.45
CA GLU A 174 -0.02 -9.21 -1.63
C GLU A 174 0.85 -9.41 -2.89
N TYR A 175 0.87 -8.41 -3.78
CA TYR A 175 1.60 -8.47 -5.06
C TYR A 175 3.12 -8.36 -4.87
N PRO A 176 3.89 -8.93 -5.82
CA PRO A 176 5.34 -9.04 -5.68
C PRO A 176 6.02 -7.69 -5.47
N VAL A 177 7.11 -7.74 -4.68
CA VAL A 177 8.09 -6.65 -4.55
C VAL A 177 9.33 -7.04 -5.33
N VAL A 178 9.80 -6.15 -6.18
CA VAL A 178 11.06 -6.27 -6.92
C VAL A 178 12.12 -5.43 -6.19
N ILE A 179 13.29 -6.02 -5.97
CA ILE A 179 14.46 -5.30 -5.46
C ILE A 179 15.42 -5.13 -6.62
N THR A 180 15.78 -3.89 -6.94
CA THR A 180 16.82 -3.61 -7.93
C THR A 180 18.13 -3.34 -7.19
N PHE A 181 19.16 -4.11 -7.53
CA PHE A 181 20.51 -3.89 -7.03
C PHE A 181 21.34 -3.18 -8.09
N GLU A 182 21.77 -1.95 -7.80
CA GLU A 182 22.82 -1.30 -8.59
C GLU A 182 24.17 -1.74 -8.02
N ASP A 183 24.82 -2.68 -8.68
CA ASP A 183 25.93 -3.45 -8.12
C ASP A 183 27.30 -2.85 -8.46
N HIS A 184 28.01 -2.37 -7.44
CA HIS A 184 29.40 -1.88 -7.52
C HIS A 184 30.38 -2.76 -6.72
N LEU A 185 30.02 -4.03 -6.49
CA LEU A 185 30.75 -4.94 -5.61
C LEU A 185 31.80 -5.78 -6.35
N THR A 186 32.78 -6.26 -5.59
CA THR A 186 33.69 -7.34 -6.00
C THR A 186 32.99 -8.70 -5.87
N ALA A 187 33.52 -9.73 -6.53
CA ALA A 187 32.91 -11.06 -6.56
C ALA A 187 32.69 -11.69 -5.17
N ASP A 188 33.62 -11.49 -4.22
CA ASP A 188 33.49 -11.96 -2.83
C ASP A 188 32.34 -11.27 -2.08
N LEU A 189 32.13 -9.98 -2.36
CA LEU A 189 31.02 -9.22 -1.80
C LEU A 189 29.68 -9.58 -2.48
N GLN A 190 29.67 -9.85 -3.79
CA GLN A 190 28.48 -10.36 -4.49
C GLN A 190 28.03 -11.71 -3.91
N GLU A 191 28.97 -12.62 -3.64
CA GLU A 191 28.67 -13.90 -2.98
C GLU A 191 28.05 -13.67 -1.59
N LYS A 192 28.55 -12.67 -0.84
CA LYS A 192 27.99 -12.28 0.45
C LYS A 192 26.57 -11.73 0.32
N VAL A 193 26.27 -10.92 -0.70
CA VAL A 193 24.91 -10.42 -0.98
C VAL A 193 23.97 -11.57 -1.31
N ALA A 194 24.38 -12.49 -2.18
CA ALA A 194 23.57 -13.66 -2.53
C ALA A 194 23.21 -14.47 -1.28
N LYS A 195 24.19 -14.75 -0.41
CA LYS A 195 23.96 -15.40 0.88
C LYS A 195 23.01 -14.59 1.78
N ALA A 196 23.19 -13.27 1.84
CA ALA A 196 22.33 -12.38 2.63
C ALA A 196 20.86 -12.42 2.17
N CYS A 197 20.61 -12.50 0.87
CA CYS A 197 19.26 -12.65 0.32
C CYS A 197 18.62 -14.00 0.68
N CYS A 198 19.40 -15.09 0.76
CA CYS A 198 18.88 -16.40 1.14
C CYS A 198 18.56 -16.53 2.65
N ILE A 199 19.34 -15.87 3.52
CA ILE A 199 19.15 -15.95 4.99
C ILE A 199 18.05 -15.02 5.52
N VAL A 200 17.50 -14.17 4.67
CA VAL A 200 16.29 -13.39 4.96
C VAL A 200 15.15 -14.09 4.22
N PRO A 201 14.66 -15.25 4.72
CA PRO A 201 13.52 -15.93 4.08
C PRO A 201 12.30 -15.02 4.10
N ARG A 202 11.24 -15.34 3.35
CA ARG A 202 9.94 -14.67 3.52
C ARG A 202 9.49 -14.63 4.99
#